data_AF-A0A1W1UEJ9-F1
#
_entry.id   AF-A0A1W1UEJ9-F1
#
_cell.length_a   1.000
_cell.length_b   1.000
_cell.length_c   1.000
_cell.angle_alpha   90.00
_cell.angle_beta   90.00
_cell.angle_gamma   90.00
#
_symmetry.space_group_name_H-M   'P 1'
#
loop_
_entity.id
_entity.type
_entity.pdbx_description
1 polymer ?
#
loop_
_entity_poly.entity_id
_entity_poly.type
_entity_poly.pdbx_seq_one_letter_code
_entity_poly.pdbx_strand_id
1 'polypeptide(L)'
;MAKPLNFDAHTLLPTAEERVAQGTVQSADALVEALELLRALHEHRVLHTLVRLVQGGEGLASQALEVLNEPGSVRALRNGLEGVKLLGSVEPEALEAVTGALADGVREGARRVRGGERAGLGELLSLARDPDVGLALGALVGVLRGFGRGLRERQEAGQPEMERPDGVTHR
;
A
#
# COMPACT_ATOMS: atom_id res chain seq x y z
N MET A 1 2.33 -37.74 -64.92
CA MET A 1 2.96 -36.55 -64.28
C MET A 1 2.14 -36.18 -63.07
N ALA A 2 2.70 -36.27 -61.85
CA ALA A 2 1.99 -35.89 -60.62
C ALA A 2 1.98 -34.36 -60.50
N LYS A 3 0.81 -33.77 -60.21
CA LYS A 3 0.69 -32.33 -59.91
C LYS A 3 1.34 -32.06 -58.55
N PRO A 4 2.19 -31.03 -58.41
CA PRO A 4 2.73 -30.68 -57.10
C PRO A 4 1.60 -30.18 -56.20
N LEU A 5 1.48 -30.78 -55.02
CA LEU A 5 0.62 -30.28 -53.95
C LEU A 5 1.24 -28.98 -53.43
N ASN A 6 0.50 -27.88 -53.59
CA ASN A 6 0.88 -26.60 -53.03
C ASN A 6 0.60 -26.68 -51.53
N PHE A 7 1.62 -27.03 -50.73
CA PHE A 7 1.52 -27.09 -49.28
C PHE A 7 1.61 -25.67 -48.72
N ASP A 8 0.46 -25.11 -48.37
CA ASP A 8 0.37 -23.82 -47.72
C ASP A 8 0.38 -24.01 -46.20
N ALA A 9 1.54 -23.84 -45.58
CA ALA A 9 1.76 -24.10 -44.14
C ALA A 9 0.85 -23.26 -43.22
N HIS A 10 0.26 -22.18 -43.74
CA HIS A 10 -0.73 -21.35 -43.05
C HIS A 10 -2.05 -22.08 -42.75
N THR A 11 -2.34 -23.18 -43.44
CA THR A 11 -3.53 -24.03 -43.19
C THR A 11 -3.38 -24.99 -42.01
N LEU A 12 -2.18 -25.16 -41.48
CA LEU A 12 -1.88 -26.04 -40.34
C LEU A 12 -1.79 -25.28 -39.02
N LEU A 13 -1.78 -23.95 -39.07
CA LEU A 13 -1.81 -23.10 -37.90
C LEU A 13 -3.28 -22.86 -37.53
N PRO A 14 -3.70 -23.19 -36.29
CA PRO A 14 -5.07 -22.95 -35.87
C PRO A 14 -5.39 -21.46 -36.02
N THR A 15 -6.55 -21.18 -36.61
CA THR A 15 -7.04 -19.82 -36.80
C THR A 15 -7.18 -19.10 -35.45
N ALA A 16 -7.24 -17.76 -35.44
CA ALA A 16 -7.38 -17.01 -34.19
C ALA A 16 -8.63 -17.45 -33.40
N GLU A 17 -9.72 -17.77 -34.10
CA GLU A 17 -10.97 -18.30 -33.54
C GLU A 17 -10.77 -19.69 -32.92
N GLU A 18 -10.11 -20.61 -33.63
CA GLU A 18 -9.81 -21.96 -33.12
C GLU A 18 -8.85 -21.93 -31.93
N ARG A 19 -7.88 -21.00 -31.91
CA ARG A 19 -6.97 -20.82 -30.77
C ARG A 19 -7.70 -20.31 -29.52
N VAL A 20 -8.62 -19.37 -29.68
CA VAL A 20 -9.46 -18.89 -28.57
C VAL A 20 -10.39 -20.00 -28.11
N ALA A 21 -11.03 -20.74 -29.03
CA ALA A 21 -11.89 -21.87 -28.69
C ALA A 21 -11.14 -22.97 -27.94
N GLN A 22 -9.96 -23.39 -28.42
CA GLN A 22 -9.13 -24.39 -27.75
C GLN A 22 -8.62 -23.91 -26.40
N GLY A 23 -8.15 -22.65 -26.30
CA GLY A 23 -7.73 -22.06 -25.03
C GLY A 23 -8.88 -21.98 -24.03
N THR A 24 -10.09 -21.65 -24.49
CA THR A 24 -11.30 -21.59 -23.64
C THR A 24 -11.69 -22.97 -23.12
N VAL A 25 -11.61 -24.01 -23.96
CA VAL A 25 -11.93 -25.38 -23.56
C VAL A 25 -10.88 -25.94 -22.58
N GLN A 26 -9.59 -25.65 -22.79
CA GLN A 26 -8.51 -26.09 -21.90
C GLN A 26 -8.46 -25.31 -20.58
N SER A 27 -9.00 -24.10 -20.55
CA SER A 27 -9.00 -23.20 -19.38
C SER A 27 -10.39 -22.93 -18.84
N ALA A 28 -11.37 -23.80 -19.11
CA ALA A 28 -12.77 -23.59 -18.71
C ALA A 28 -12.91 -23.28 -17.21
N ASP A 29 -12.25 -24.06 -16.36
CA ASP A 29 -12.28 -23.85 -14.90
C ASP A 29 -11.63 -22.52 -14.49
N ALA A 30 -10.46 -22.19 -15.05
CA ALA A 30 -9.78 -20.93 -14.77
C ALA A 30 -10.58 -19.70 -15.25
N LEU A 31 -11.32 -19.83 -16.34
CA LEU A 31 -12.22 -18.78 -16.83
C LEU A 31 -13.42 -18.59 -15.93
N VAL A 32 -14.00 -19.68 -15.42
CA VAL A 32 -15.09 -19.61 -14.42
C VAL A 32 -14.59 -18.90 -13.17
N GLU A 33 -13.43 -19.29 -12.63
CA GLU A 33 -12.84 -18.67 -11.44
C GLU A 33 -12.53 -17.18 -11.65
N ALA A 34 -11.99 -16.81 -12.82
CA ALA A 34 -11.76 -15.41 -13.17
C ALA A 34 -13.06 -14.59 -13.25
N LEU A 35 -14.14 -15.17 -13.80
CA LEU A 35 -15.45 -14.52 -13.88
C LEU A 35 -16.09 -14.35 -12.50
N GLU A 36 -15.94 -15.32 -11.60
CA GLU A 36 -16.39 -15.23 -10.21
C GLU A 36 -15.66 -14.10 -9.47
N LEU A 37 -14.34 -14.01 -9.61
CA LEU A 37 -13.54 -12.93 -9.06
C LEU A 37 -14.00 -11.55 -9.60
N LEU A 38 -14.18 -11.43 -10.91
CA LEU A 38 -14.64 -10.20 -11.54
C LEU A 38 -16.04 -9.79 -11.06
N ARG A 39 -16.96 -10.75 -10.87
CA ARG A 39 -18.29 -10.49 -10.30
C ARG A 39 -18.18 -9.94 -8.88
N ALA A 40 -17.40 -10.59 -8.01
CA ALA A 40 -17.20 -10.11 -6.65
C ALA A 40 -16.61 -8.69 -6.61
N LEU A 41 -15.58 -8.42 -7.42
CA LEU A 41 -14.99 -7.08 -7.53
C LEU A 41 -15.98 -6.04 -8.05
N HIS A 42 -16.87 -6.42 -8.97
CA HIS A 42 -17.89 -5.54 -9.51
C HIS A 42 -18.98 -5.22 -8.48
N GLU A 43 -19.51 -6.22 -7.78
CA GLU A 43 -20.53 -6.08 -6.73
C GLU A 43 -20.08 -5.12 -5.61
N HIS A 44 -18.80 -5.17 -5.24
CA HIS A 44 -18.21 -4.27 -4.25
C HIS A 44 -17.70 -2.93 -4.83
N ARG A 45 -17.99 -2.63 -6.11
CA ARG A 45 -17.49 -1.45 -6.86
C ARG A 45 -15.97 -1.29 -6.93
N VAL A 46 -15.20 -2.28 -6.50
CA VAL A 46 -13.74 -2.29 -6.57
C VAL A 46 -13.29 -2.24 -8.03
N LEU A 47 -13.95 -3.01 -8.90
CA LEU A 47 -13.65 -3.04 -10.34
C LEU A 47 -13.78 -1.64 -10.97
N HIS A 48 -14.82 -0.88 -10.60
CA HIS A 48 -15.03 0.47 -11.11
C HIS A 48 -13.90 1.42 -10.69
N THR A 49 -13.49 1.37 -9.42
CA THR A 49 -12.39 2.18 -8.90
C THR A 49 -11.06 1.86 -9.60
N LEU A 50 -10.75 0.57 -9.79
CA LEU A 50 -9.54 0.12 -10.48
C LEU A 50 -9.52 0.58 -11.94
N VAL A 51 -10.64 0.48 -12.67
CA VAL A 51 -10.74 0.94 -14.05
C VAL A 51 -10.48 2.45 -14.14
N ARG A 52 -11.06 3.25 -13.25
CA ARG A 52 -10.82 4.70 -13.21
C ARG A 52 -9.37 5.05 -12.89
N LEU A 53 -8.74 4.30 -11.99
CA LEU A 53 -7.33 4.47 -11.64
C LEU A 53 -6.43 4.21 -12.86
N VAL A 54 -6.66 3.11 -13.58
CA VAL A 54 -5.87 2.73 -14.76
C VAL A 54 -6.07 3.71 -15.92
N GLN A 55 -7.29 4.15 -16.17
CA GLN A 55 -7.57 5.15 -17.21
C GLN A 55 -6.96 6.52 -16.89
N GLY A 56 -6.77 6.84 -15.60
CA GLY A 56 -6.18 8.10 -15.15
C GLY A 56 -4.66 8.06 -14.93
N GLY A 57 -4.05 6.89 -14.84
CA GLY A 57 -2.65 6.72 -14.45
C GLY A 57 -1.81 6.00 -15.50
N GLU A 58 -1.02 6.75 -16.27
CA GLU A 58 0.01 6.16 -17.13
C GLU A 58 1.11 5.49 -16.27
N GLY A 59 1.45 4.23 -16.57
CA GLY A 59 2.64 3.56 -16.03
C GLY A 59 2.51 2.79 -14.70
N LEU A 60 1.35 2.82 -14.02
CA LEU A 60 1.15 2.10 -12.76
C LEU A 60 1.02 0.57 -12.92
N ALA A 61 0.49 0.13 -14.07
CA ALA A 61 0.13 -1.27 -14.28
C ALA A 61 1.33 -2.22 -14.33
N SER A 62 2.45 -1.80 -14.94
CA SER A 62 3.64 -2.64 -15.08
C SER A 62 4.35 -2.88 -13.75
N GLN A 63 4.51 -1.84 -12.92
CA GLN A 63 5.16 -1.92 -11.61
C GLN A 63 4.33 -2.71 -10.59
N ALA A 64 2.99 -2.60 -10.66
CA ALA A 64 2.11 -3.38 -9.80
C ALA A 64 2.21 -4.89 -10.08
N LEU A 65 2.32 -5.27 -11.37
CA LEU A 65 2.43 -6.66 -11.78
C LEU A 65 3.72 -7.33 -11.30
N GLU A 66 4.84 -6.60 -11.29
CA GLU A 66 6.11 -7.13 -10.76
C GLU A 66 6.01 -7.49 -9.27
N VAL A 67 5.37 -6.63 -8.46
CA VAL A 67 5.16 -6.86 -7.03
C VAL A 67 4.24 -8.07 -6.77
N LEU A 68 3.28 -8.32 -7.66
CA LEU A 68 2.34 -9.44 -7.57
C LEU A 68 2.97 -10.80 -7.95
N ASN A 69 4.04 -10.80 -8.74
CA ASN A 69 4.72 -12.03 -9.18
C ASN A 69 5.78 -12.55 -8.19
N GLU A 70 6.10 -11.79 -7.15
CA GLU A 70 7.07 -12.20 -6.12
C GLU A 70 6.52 -13.33 -5.22
N PRO A 71 7.36 -14.26 -4.70
CA PRO A 71 6.95 -15.30 -3.75
C PRO A 71 6.34 -14.79 -2.44
N GLY A 72 6.41 -13.47 -2.21
CA GLY A 72 5.80 -12.76 -1.09
C GLY A 72 4.53 -11.98 -1.42
N SER A 73 3.95 -12.10 -2.61
CA SER A 73 2.87 -11.25 -3.11
C SER A 73 1.63 -11.18 -2.21
N VAL A 74 1.21 -12.32 -1.62
CA VAL A 74 0.09 -12.34 -0.65
C VAL A 74 0.41 -11.52 0.61
N ARG A 75 1.66 -11.60 1.12
CA ARG A 75 2.09 -10.79 2.26
C ARG A 75 2.19 -9.31 1.88
N ALA A 76 2.70 -9.00 0.69
CA ALA A 76 2.78 -7.64 0.19
C ALA A 76 1.38 -7.02 0.03
N LEU A 77 0.42 -7.75 -0.55
CA LEU A 77 -0.98 -7.33 -0.66
C LEU A 77 -1.60 -7.08 0.72
N ARG A 78 -1.39 -8.00 1.67
CA ARG A 78 -1.90 -7.83 3.03
C ARG A 78 -1.32 -6.58 3.70
N ASN A 79 -0.01 -6.38 3.61
CA ASN A 79 0.65 -5.19 4.16
C ASN A 79 0.19 -3.91 3.44
N GLY A 80 -0.03 -3.95 2.13
CA GLY A 80 -0.55 -2.84 1.35
C GLY A 80 -1.97 -2.46 1.76
N LEU A 81 -2.86 -3.43 1.96
CA LEU A 81 -4.22 -3.20 2.46
C LEU A 81 -4.22 -2.59 3.87
N GLU A 82 -3.36 -3.07 4.77
CA GLU A 82 -3.18 -2.44 6.08
C GLU A 82 -2.64 -1.00 5.93
N GLY A 83 -1.72 -0.75 4.99
CA GLY A 83 -1.27 0.60 4.65
C GLY A 83 -2.39 1.51 4.17
N VAL A 84 -3.27 1.03 3.28
CA VAL A 84 -4.44 1.77 2.81
C VAL A 84 -5.40 2.07 3.96
N LYS A 85 -5.64 1.12 4.87
CA LYS A 85 -6.47 1.35 6.06
C LYS A 85 -5.86 2.40 6.97
N LEU A 86 -4.55 2.33 7.20
CA LEU A 86 -3.84 3.33 8.00
C LEU A 86 -3.97 4.72 7.38
N LEU A 87 -3.72 4.86 6.07
CA LEU A 87 -3.88 6.13 5.36
C LEU A 87 -5.33 6.64 5.42
N GLY A 88 -6.32 5.76 5.25
CA GLY A 88 -7.73 6.11 5.34
C GLY A 88 -8.22 6.40 6.76
N SER A 89 -7.48 6.01 7.79
CA SER A 89 -7.80 6.29 9.19
C SER A 89 -7.30 7.64 9.69
N VAL A 90 -6.43 8.29 8.91
CA VAL A 90 -5.92 9.63 9.22
C VAL A 90 -6.91 10.66 8.67
N GLU A 91 -7.36 11.56 9.53
CA GLU A 91 -8.24 12.66 9.14
C GLU A 91 -7.52 13.59 8.13
N PRO A 92 -8.16 13.97 7.00
CA PRO A 92 -7.52 14.79 5.96
C PRO A 92 -6.95 16.11 6.47
N GLU A 93 -7.65 16.80 7.38
CA GLU A 93 -7.22 18.08 7.94
C GLU A 93 -5.94 17.93 8.77
N ALA A 94 -5.82 16.82 9.51
CA ALA A 94 -4.61 16.53 10.28
C ALA A 94 -3.43 16.20 9.36
N LEU A 95 -3.69 15.46 8.27
CA LEU A 95 -2.68 15.15 7.27
C LEU A 95 -2.20 16.42 6.54
N GLU A 96 -3.12 17.31 6.15
CA GLU A 96 -2.79 18.58 5.51
C GLU A 96 -1.96 19.48 6.42
N ALA A 97 -2.36 19.62 7.69
CA ALA A 97 -1.62 20.43 8.66
C ALA A 97 -0.18 19.94 8.84
N VAL A 98 0.02 18.63 8.98
CA VAL A 98 1.36 18.04 9.17
C VAL A 98 2.20 18.14 7.90
N THR A 99 1.64 17.78 6.75
CA THR A 99 2.38 17.79 5.48
C THR A 99 2.70 19.21 5.02
N GLY A 100 1.80 20.16 5.22
CA GLY A 100 2.03 21.58 4.97
C GLY A 100 3.15 22.15 5.84
N ALA A 101 3.08 21.94 7.15
CA ALA A 101 4.11 22.41 8.08
C ALA A 101 5.49 21.79 7.78
N LEU A 102 5.54 20.51 7.42
CA LEU A 102 6.78 19.85 6.98
C LEU A 102 7.32 20.46 5.69
N ALA A 103 6.47 20.71 4.69
CA ALA A 103 6.89 21.32 3.43
C ALA A 103 7.47 22.72 3.65
N ASP A 104 6.84 23.52 4.52
CA ASP A 104 7.33 24.85 4.87
C ASP A 104 8.67 24.80 5.62
N GLY A 105 8.83 23.88 6.57
CA GLY A 105 10.10 23.63 7.25
C GLY A 105 11.23 23.24 6.28
N VAL A 106 10.94 22.37 5.31
CA VAL A 106 11.91 21.99 4.26
C VAL A 106 12.30 23.18 3.39
N ARG A 107 11.32 24.00 2.97
CA ARG A 107 11.60 25.21 2.17
C ARG A 107 12.48 26.19 2.95
N GLU A 108 12.19 26.40 4.22
CA GLU A 108 12.94 27.31 5.07
C GLU A 108 14.37 26.81 5.34
N GLY A 109 14.53 25.51 5.61
CA GLY A 109 15.84 24.88 5.71
C GLY A 109 16.65 25.01 4.41
N ALA A 110 16.01 24.80 3.26
CA ALA A 110 16.66 24.95 1.97
C ALA A 110 17.11 26.40 1.70
N ARG A 111 16.34 27.42 2.16
CA ARG A 111 16.75 28.83 2.06
C ARG A 111 17.99 29.13 2.89
N ARG A 112 18.02 28.70 4.16
CA ARG A 112 19.19 28.90 5.03
C ARG A 112 20.46 28.26 4.47
N VAL A 113 20.34 27.03 3.95
CA VAL A 113 21.46 26.33 3.30
C VAL A 113 21.98 27.10 2.09
N ARG A 114 21.09 27.62 1.22
CA ARG A 114 21.48 28.43 0.05
C ARG A 114 22.07 29.78 0.43
N GLY A 115 21.60 30.40 1.51
CA GLY A 115 22.14 31.64 2.05
C GLY A 115 23.52 31.48 2.69
N GLY A 116 24.01 30.25 2.87
CA GLY A 116 25.25 29.98 3.59
C GLY A 116 25.16 30.27 5.10
N GLU A 117 23.94 30.44 5.62
CA GLU A 117 23.69 30.76 7.01
C GLU A 117 23.95 29.52 7.86
N ARG A 118 25.05 29.56 8.61
CA ARG A 118 25.35 28.58 9.65
C ARG A 118 24.86 29.12 10.98
N ALA A 119 24.00 28.37 11.64
CA ALA A 119 23.57 28.71 12.99
C ALA A 119 24.78 28.76 13.94
N GLY A 120 25.03 29.92 14.54
CA GLY A 120 26.05 30.07 15.57
C GLY A 120 25.61 29.49 16.91
N LEU A 121 26.54 29.19 17.82
CA LEU A 121 26.21 28.64 19.16
C LEU A 121 25.23 29.52 19.96
N GLY A 122 25.33 30.84 19.82
CA GLY A 122 24.39 31.79 20.45
C GLY A 122 23.00 31.78 19.82
N GLU A 123 22.93 31.57 18.50
CA GLU A 123 21.68 31.46 17.75
C GLU A 123 20.96 30.14 18.05
N LEU A 124 21.71 29.04 18.25
CA LEU A 124 21.14 27.78 18.74
C LEU A 124 20.51 27.93 20.14
N LEU A 125 21.13 28.76 21.00
CA LEU A 125 20.61 29.05 22.33
C LEU A 125 19.34 29.91 22.29
N SER A 126 19.25 30.84 21.34
CA SER A 126 18.02 31.62 21.12
C SER A 126 16.93 30.79 20.46
N LEU A 127 17.30 29.91 19.53
CA LEU A 127 16.40 28.97 18.85
C LEU A 127 15.77 27.99 19.84
N ALA A 128 16.51 27.57 20.86
CA ALA A 128 15.98 26.76 21.96
C ALA A 128 14.93 27.49 22.83
N ARG A 129 14.89 28.83 22.78
CA ARG A 129 13.90 29.68 23.46
C ARG A 129 12.77 30.14 22.53
N ASP A 130 12.81 29.74 21.27
CA ASP A 130 11.82 30.12 20.26
C ASP A 130 10.49 29.38 20.50
N PRO A 131 9.35 30.09 20.51
CA PRO A 131 8.04 29.48 20.74
C PRO A 131 7.65 28.45 19.66
N ASP A 132 8.05 28.65 18.41
CA ASP A 132 7.73 27.75 17.28
C ASP A 132 8.54 26.45 17.39
N VAL A 133 9.79 26.55 17.87
CA VAL A 133 10.63 25.38 18.16
C VAL A 133 10.05 24.59 19.33
N GLY A 134 9.61 25.27 20.39
CA GLY A 134 8.94 24.66 21.53
C GLY A 134 7.65 23.92 21.12
N LEU A 135 6.85 24.53 20.23
CA LEU A 135 5.64 23.92 19.68
C LEU A 135 5.95 22.65 18.88
N ALA A 136 6.94 22.70 17.99
CA ALA A 136 7.34 21.55 17.17
C ALA A 136 7.88 20.40 18.02
N LEU A 137 8.73 20.70 19.02
CA LEU A 137 9.23 19.70 19.96
C LEU A 137 8.10 19.10 20.80
N GLY A 138 7.16 19.93 21.26
CA GLY A 138 5.97 19.49 21.98
C GLY A 138 5.11 18.53 21.15
N ALA A 139 4.88 18.86 19.87
CA ALA A 139 4.17 18.01 18.93
C ALA A 139 4.89 16.67 18.72
N LEU A 140 6.22 16.69 18.50
CA LEU A 140 7.03 15.49 18.35
C LEU A 140 6.95 14.58 19.58
N VAL A 141 7.10 15.15 20.78
CA VAL A 141 6.96 14.41 22.04
C VAL A 141 5.54 13.86 22.19
N GLY A 142 4.52 14.61 21.78
CA GLY A 142 3.13 14.17 21.74
C GLY A 142 2.93 12.93 20.87
N VAL A 143 3.47 12.94 19.65
CA VAL A 143 3.45 11.78 18.73
C VAL A 143 4.15 10.58 19.37
N LEU A 144 5.34 10.75 19.93
CA LEU A 144 6.08 9.68 20.60
C LEU A 144 5.32 9.08 21.78
N ARG A 145 4.65 9.92 22.58
CA ARG A 145 3.78 9.47 23.69
C ARG A 145 2.58 8.69 23.20
N GLY A 146 1.93 9.15 22.12
CA GLY A 146 0.81 8.44 21.49
C GLY A 146 1.23 7.06 20.96
N PHE A 147 2.36 7.02 20.23
CA PHE A 147 2.95 5.80 19.71
C PHE A 147 3.26 4.79 20.82
N GLY A 148 3.94 5.23 21.89
CA GLY A 148 4.27 4.37 23.03
C GLY A 148 3.05 3.82 23.78
N ARG A 149 1.98 4.64 23.94
CA ARG A 149 0.72 4.17 24.52
C ARG A 149 0.05 3.11 23.65
N GLY A 150 -0.04 3.35 22.35
CA GLY A 150 -0.63 2.39 21.41
C GLY A 150 0.12 1.05 21.35
N LEU A 151 1.45 1.06 21.49
CA LEU A 151 2.24 -0.17 21.60
C LEU A 151 1.95 -0.93 22.89
N ARG A 152 1.86 -0.22 24.02
CA ARG A 152 1.56 -0.82 25.33
C ARG A 152 0.18 -1.49 25.37
N GLU A 153 -0.85 -0.78 24.91
CA GLU A 153 -2.23 -1.29 24.87
C GLU A 153 -2.34 -2.59 24.05
N ARG A 154 -1.62 -2.67 22.93
CA ARG A 154 -1.57 -3.88 22.08
C ARG A 154 -0.80 -5.03 22.72
N GLN A 155 0.22 -4.75 23.53
CA GLN A 155 0.96 -5.77 24.28
C GLN A 155 0.12 -6.31 25.45
N GLU A 156 -0.67 -5.47 26.10
CA GLU A 156 -1.58 -5.86 27.19
C GLU A 156 -2.78 -6.66 26.65
N ALA A 157 -3.36 -6.27 25.52
CA ALA A 157 -4.42 -7.02 24.85
C ALA A 157 -3.93 -8.35 24.24
N GLY A 158 -2.63 -8.49 23.99
CA GLY A 158 -1.99 -9.70 23.46
C GLY A 158 -1.56 -10.71 24.53
N GLN A 159 -1.73 -10.41 25.82
CA GLN A 159 -1.55 -11.37 26.91
C GLN A 159 -2.89 -12.07 27.16
N PRO A 160 -3.10 -13.32 26.69
CA PRO A 160 -4.20 -14.11 27.22
C PRO A 160 -3.97 -14.22 28.73
N GLU A 161 -5.01 -13.93 29.52
CA GLU A 161 -5.03 -14.25 30.94
C GLU A 161 -4.42 -15.63 31.12
N MET A 162 -3.25 -15.69 31.77
CA MET A 162 -2.73 -16.96 32.28
C MET A 162 -3.80 -17.53 33.17
N GLU A 163 -4.44 -18.56 32.64
CA GLU A 163 -5.30 -19.55 33.28
C GLU A 163 -4.99 -19.60 34.77
N ARG A 164 -5.83 -18.91 35.56
CA ARG A 164 -5.85 -19.12 37.00
C ARG A 164 -6.29 -20.57 37.18
N PRO A 165 -5.48 -21.45 37.81
CA PRO A 165 -5.95 -22.79 38.06
C PRO A 165 -7.11 -22.69 39.07
N ASP A 166 -8.31 -22.79 38.54
CA ASP A 166 -9.51 -23.02 39.32
C ASP A 166 -9.37 -24.37 40.02
N GLY A 167 -9.31 -24.29 41.35
CA GLY A 167 -9.87 -25.30 42.23
C GLY A 167 -8.99 -26.50 42.56
N VAL A 168 -8.52 -26.54 43.81
CA VAL A 168 -8.79 -27.71 44.66
C VAL A 168 -9.25 -27.22 46.03
N THR A 169 -10.56 -26.97 46.14
CA THR A 169 -11.27 -27.29 47.38
C THR A 169 -11.46 -28.81 47.39
N HIS A 170 -10.69 -29.51 48.22
CA HIS A 170 -11.14 -30.79 48.75
C HIS A 170 -11.05 -30.75 50.27
N ARG A 171 -12.24 -30.94 50.84
CA ARG A 171 -12.58 -31.40 52.20
C ARG A 171 -11.45 -32.02 53.02
#